data_AF-A0A7C0ZDI5-F1
#
_entry.id   AF-A0A7C0ZDI5-F1
#
_cell.length_a   1.000
_cell.length_b   1.000
_cell.length_c   1.000
_cell.angle_alpha   90.00
_cell.angle_beta   90.00
_cell.angle_gamma   90.00
#
_symmetry.space_group_name_H-M   'P 1'
#
loop_
_entity.id
_entity.type
_entity.pdbx_description
1 polymer ?
#
loop_
_entity_poly.entity_id
_entity_poly.type
_entity_poly.pdbx_seq_one_letter_code
_entity_poly.pdbx_strand_id
1 'polypeptide(L)' 'MKIDIPDSLYTKLEAVARSGGWKDVESLIIFLLRKGAQEQQSYEDIPEEEKEEIRRKLKELGYL' A
#
# COMPACT_ATOMS: atom_id res chain seq x y z
N MET A 1 21.63 -2.51 -0.87
CA MET A 1 21.26 -3.88 -0.49
C MET A 1 20.44 -4.47 -1.64
N LYS A 2 20.71 -5.70 -2.07
CA LYS A 2 19.92 -6.40 -3.09
C LYS A 2 19.32 -7.66 -2.44
N ILE A 3 18.10 -8.00 -2.81
CA ILE A 3 17.41 -9.21 -2.35
C ILE A 3 17.20 -10.06 -3.60
N ASP A 4 17.72 -11.28 -3.58
CA ASP A 4 17.51 -12.24 -4.66
C ASP A 4 16.21 -12.99 -4.42
N ILE A 5 15.37 -13.03 -5.44
CA ILE A 5 14.08 -13.71 -5.41
C ILE A 5 14.28 -15.08 -6.09
N PRO A 6 13.91 -16.19 -5.44
CA PRO A 6 13.99 -17.50 -6.08
C PRO A 6 13.20 -17.54 -7.39
N ASP A 7 13.75 -18.14 -8.45
CA ASP A 7 13.13 -18.19 -9.77
C ASP A 7 11.70 -18.73 -9.73
N SER A 8 11.46 -19.76 -8.92
CA SER A 8 10.13 -20.36 -8.75
C SER A 8 9.09 -19.40 -8.17
N LEU A 9 9.52 -18.44 -7.33
CA LEU A 9 8.67 -17.39 -6.80
C LEU A 9 8.48 -16.28 -7.83
N TYR A 10 9.55 -15.90 -8.53
CA TYR A 10 9.50 -14.88 -9.57
C TYR A 10 8.52 -15.26 -10.70
N THR A 11 8.56 -16.51 -11.20
CA THR A 11 7.63 -16.99 -12.22
C THR A 11 6.17 -16.92 -11.78
N LYS A 12 5.88 -17.18 -10.49
CA LYS A 12 4.52 -17.01 -9.96
C LYS A 12 4.10 -15.55 -9.93
N LEU A 13 5.02 -14.67 -9.54
CA LEU A 13 4.78 -13.23 -9.53
C LEU A 13 4.58 -12.67 -10.93
N GLU A 14 5.24 -13.22 -11.96
CA GLU A 14 4.97 -12.83 -13.36
C GLU A 14 3.54 -13.12 -13.78
N ALA A 15 3.00 -14.29 -13.41
CA ALA A 15 1.61 -14.64 -13.70
C ALA A 15 0.64 -13.67 -13.00
N VAL A 16 0.91 -13.36 -11.73
CA VAL A 16 0.11 -12.40 -10.94
C VAL A 16 0.20 -11.01 -11.54
N ALA A 17 1.40 -10.53 -11.88
CA ALA A 17 1.64 -9.23 -12.49
C ALA A 17 0.84 -9.06 -13.79
N ARG A 18 0.90 -10.06 -14.69
CA ARG A 18 0.13 -10.06 -15.94
C ARG A 18 -1.38 -10.04 -15.70
N SER A 19 -1.88 -10.89 -14.79
CA SER A 19 -3.31 -10.94 -14.48
C SER A 19 -3.82 -9.66 -13.81
N GLY A 20 -2.97 -8.97 -13.04
CA GLY A 20 -3.31 -7.75 -12.32
C GLY A 20 -3.08 -6.47 -13.11
N GLY A 21 -2.66 -6.56 -14.39
CA GLY A 21 -2.38 -5.39 -15.23
C GLY A 21 -1.14 -4.60 -14.80
N TRP A 22 -0.21 -5.23 -14.09
CA TRP A 22 1.05 -4.61 -13.68
C TRP A 22 2.02 -4.55 -14.85
N LYS A 23 2.84 -3.50 -14.86
CA LYS A 23 3.85 -3.27 -15.91
C LYS A 23 4.93 -4.36 -15.91
N ASP A 24 5.36 -4.74 -14.71
CA ASP A 24 6.43 -5.69 -14.48
C ASP A 24 6.38 -6.21 -13.02
N VAL A 25 7.11 -7.29 -12.74
CA VAL A 25 7.14 -7.93 -11.42
C VAL A 25 7.70 -7.01 -10.34
N GLU A 26 8.66 -6.16 -10.69
CA GLU A 26 9.27 -5.20 -9.76
C GLU A 26 8.21 -4.19 -9.26
N SER A 27 7.38 -3.66 -10.16
CA SER A 27 6.29 -2.74 -9.80
C SER A 27 5.28 -3.36 -8.84
N LEU A 28 4.95 -4.64 -9.04
CA LEU A 28 4.10 -5.41 -8.14
C LEU A 28 4.75 -5.60 -6.77
N ILE A 29 6.03 -6.00 -6.73
CA ILE A 29 6.75 -6.23 -5.47
C ILE A 29 6.86 -4.93 -4.68
N ILE A 30 7.22 -3.82 -5.33
CA ILE A 30 7.31 -2.50 -4.68
C ILE A 30 5.95 -2.13 -4.09
N PHE A 31 4.85 -2.35 -4.81
CA PHE A 31 3.51 -2.11 -4.27
C PHE A 31 3.20 -2.99 -3.06
N LEU A 32 3.47 -4.29 -3.13
CA LEU A 32 3.21 -5.21 -2.02
C LEU A 32 4.05 -4.89 -0.79
N LEU A 33 5.32 -4.55 -0.99
CA LEU A 33 6.22 -4.12 0.09
C LEU A 33 5.77 -2.80 0.70
N ARG A 34 5.35 -1.83 -0.13
CA ARG A 34 4.75 -0.57 0.36
C ARG A 34 3.48 -0.84 1.13
N LYS A 35 2.58 -1.70 0.63
CA LYS A 35 1.33 -2.04 1.30
C LYS A 35 1.59 -2.73 2.63
N GLY A 36 2.48 -3.72 2.66
CA GLY A 36 2.89 -4.41 3.89
C GLY A 36 3.62 -3.48 4.87
N ALA A 37 4.39 -2.52 4.37
CA ALA A 37 5.01 -1.48 5.20
C ALA A 37 4.00 -0.41 5.67
N GLN A 38 2.93 -0.17 4.90
CA GLN A 38 1.84 0.76 5.22
C GLN A 38 0.85 0.18 6.24
N GLU A 39 0.98 -1.07 6.67
CA GLU A 39 0.21 -1.63 7.79
C GLU A 39 0.60 -1.06 9.17
N GLN A 40 1.35 0.05 9.22
CA GLN A 40 1.58 0.86 10.44
C GLN A 40 1.43 2.37 10.20
N GLN A 41 0.47 2.79 9.38
CA GLN A 41 -0.17 4.09 9.61
C GLN A 41 -1.61 3.83 10.02
N SER A 42 -1.77 3.45 11.28
CA SER A 42 -3.03 3.43 11.98
C SER A 42 -3.61 4.85 12.00
N TYR A 43 -4.93 4.98 12.10
CA TYR A 43 -5.54 6.27 12.45
C TYR A 43 -4.87 6.85 13.70
N GLU A 44 -4.39 6.01 14.62
CA GLU A 44 -3.65 6.42 15.81
C GLU A 44 -2.33 7.15 15.50
N ASP A 45 -1.68 6.85 14.38
CA ASP A 45 -0.40 7.46 13.96
C ASP A 45 -0.56 8.86 13.31
N ILE A 46 -1.81 9.29 13.08
CA ILE A 46 -2.12 10.64 12.60
C ILE A 46 -2.02 11.62 13.79
N PRO A 47 -1.28 12.74 13.68
CA PRO A 47 -1.28 13.80 14.70
C PRO A 47 -2.70 14.25 15.04
N GLU A 48 -2.98 14.54 16.32
CA GLU A 48 -4.35 14.88 16.77
C GLU A 48 -4.91 16.12 16.04
N GLU A 49 -4.03 17.06 15.69
CA GLU A 49 -4.32 18.26 14.91
C GLU A 49 -4.94 17.91 13.54
N GLU A 50 -4.36 16.92 12.87
CA GLU A 50 -4.77 16.46 11.55
C GLU A 50 -6.04 15.59 11.66
N LYS A 51 -6.21 14.84 12.75
CA LYS A 51 -7.47 14.13 13.06
C LYS A 51 -8.65 15.09 13.26
N GLU A 52 -8.45 16.21 13.94
CA GLU A 52 -9.48 17.23 14.14
C GLU A 52 -9.89 17.90 12.82
N GLU A 53 -8.91 18.20 11.95
CA GLU A 53 -9.22 18.70 10.60
C GLU A 53 -10.02 17.69 9.78
N ILE A 54 -9.65 16.41 9.83
CA ILE A 54 -10.38 15.34 9.16
C ILE A 54 -11.80 15.25 9.72
N ARG A 55 -11.99 15.26 11.05
CA ARG A 55 -13.31 15.27 11.68
C ARG A 55 -14.14 16.49 11.27
N ARG A 56 -13.54 17.68 11.18
CA ARG A 56 -14.22 18.91 10.76
C ARG A 56 -14.71 18.78 9.31
N LYS A 57 -13.83 18.36 8.39
CA LYS A 57 -14.17 18.14 6.97
C LYS A 57 -15.27 17.09 6.81
N LEU A 58 -15.21 16.01 7.57
CA LEU A 58 -16.24 14.95 7.53
C LEU A 58 -17.61 15.45 8.01
N LYS A 59 -17.66 16.29 9.05
CA LYS A 59 -18.90 16.96 9.49
C LYS A 59 -19.44 17.94 8.45
N GLU A 60 -18.58 18.75 7.86
CA GLU A 60 -18.96 19.70 6.80
C GLU A 60 -19.56 18.99 5.57
N LEU A 61 -19.07 17.80 5.27
CA LEU A 61 -19.55 16.95 4.18
C LEU A 61 -20.74 16.05 4.56
N GLY A 62 -21.18 16.06 5.84
CA GLY A 62 -22.32 15.29 6.33
C GLY A 62 -22.08 13.78 6.48
N TYR A 63 -20.82 13.35 6.55
CA TYR A 63 -20.44 11.95 6.79
C TYR A 63 -20.34 11.62 8.30
N LEU A 64 -20.39 12.63 9.17
CA LEU A 64 -20.45 12.58 10.64
C LEU A 64 -21.53 13.54 11.14
#